data_AF-A0A9Q1HF82-F1
#
_entry.id   AF-A0A9Q1HF82-F1
#
_cell.length_a   1.000
_cell.length_b   1.000
_cell.length_c   1.000
_cell.angle_alpha   90.00
_cell.angle_beta   90.00
_cell.angle_gamma   90.00
#
_symmetry.space_group_name_H-M   'P 1'
#
loop_
_entity.id
_entity.type
_entity.pdbx_description
1 polymer ?
#
loop_
_entity_poly.entity_id
_entity_poly.type
_entity_poly.pdbx_seq_one_letter_code
_entity_poly.pdbx_strand_id
1 'polypeptide(L)'
;MESEQETLLYHTEVRWLSRGNVLTRLFVLLKEIQEFFESDRKQKSKDYLEVISHDEWEPHLANLVGIFQRINALNQSLQGRQATIIDVMDKLRALLLKINLRIDHINDGNFAMFEELCQLARATSANLKSIATLAI
;
A
#
# COMPACT_ATOMS: atom_id res chain seq x y z
N MET A 1 -20.01 12.89 -2.81
CA MET A 1 -18.77 13.39 -3.44
C MET A 1 -18.44 12.42 -4.56
N GLU A 2 -18.16 12.91 -5.77
CA GLU A 2 -17.74 12.06 -6.90
C GLU A 2 -16.26 11.74 -6.73
N SER A 3 -15.88 10.45 -6.74
CA SER A 3 -14.47 10.05 -6.65
C SER A 3 -13.83 10.13 -8.05
N GLU A 4 -12.63 10.71 -8.15
CA GLU A 4 -11.89 10.89 -9.42
C GLU A 4 -11.37 9.58 -10.06
N GLN A 5 -11.71 8.41 -9.52
CA GLN A 5 -11.25 7.12 -10.04
C GLN A 5 -12.29 6.47 -10.96
N GLU A 6 -12.47 7.02 -12.16
CA GLU A 6 -13.48 6.53 -13.12
C GLU A 6 -13.05 5.27 -13.90
N THR A 7 -11.76 4.91 -13.89
CA THR A 7 -11.23 3.88 -14.80
C THR A 7 -11.16 2.50 -14.14
N LEU A 8 -11.87 1.48 -14.67
CA LEU A 8 -11.73 0.10 -14.22
C LEU A 8 -10.31 -0.43 -14.51
N LEU A 9 -9.60 -0.97 -13.50
CA LEU A 9 -8.28 -1.57 -13.71
C LEU A 9 -8.43 -2.87 -14.50
N TYR A 10 -8.19 -2.81 -15.81
CA TYR A 10 -8.16 -4.00 -16.66
C TYR A 10 -7.06 -4.96 -16.19
N HIS A 11 -7.43 -6.23 -16.08
CA HIS A 11 -6.52 -7.35 -15.85
C HIS A 11 -5.46 -7.42 -16.96
N THR A 12 -4.27 -6.89 -16.71
CA THR A 12 -3.07 -7.26 -17.47
C THR A 12 -2.40 -8.43 -16.76
N GLU A 13 -1.94 -9.42 -17.53
CA GLU A 13 -1.34 -10.71 -17.10
C GLU A 13 -0.12 -10.61 -16.15
N VAL A 14 0.32 -9.41 -15.77
CA VAL A 14 1.29 -9.18 -14.71
C VAL A 14 0.57 -9.14 -13.35
N ARG A 15 0.25 -10.33 -12.84
CA ARG A 15 -0.54 -10.58 -11.61
C ARG A 15 -0.16 -9.76 -10.37
N TRP A 16 1.07 -9.29 -10.28
CA TRP A 16 1.60 -8.57 -9.12
C TRP A 16 1.38 -7.05 -9.22
N LEU A 17 1.51 -6.48 -10.44
CA LEU A 17 1.26 -5.06 -10.69
C LEU A 17 -0.21 -4.72 -10.42
N SER A 18 -1.12 -5.56 -10.93
CA SER A 18 -2.56 -5.36 -10.71
C SER A 18 -2.93 -5.44 -9.23
N ARG A 19 -2.32 -6.36 -8.46
CA ARG A 19 -2.55 -6.48 -7.01
C ARG A 19 -2.11 -5.24 -6.23
N GLY A 20 -0.92 -4.71 -6.51
CA GLY A 20 -0.46 -3.48 -5.86
C GLY A 20 -1.30 -2.25 -6.23
N ASN A 21 -1.77 -2.17 -7.48
CA ASN A 21 -2.65 -1.09 -7.93
C ASN A 21 -4.04 -1.18 -7.27
N VAL A 22 -4.59 -2.39 -7.15
CA VAL A 22 -5.85 -2.64 -6.43
C VAL A 22 -5.72 -2.25 -4.96
N LEU A 23 -4.62 -2.60 -4.29
CA LEU A 23 -4.38 -2.20 -2.89
C LEU A 23 -4.26 -0.68 -2.74
N THR A 24 -3.55 -0.02 -3.66
CA THR A 24 -3.43 1.45 -3.66
C THR A 24 -4.80 2.10 -3.80
N ARG A 25 -5.63 1.59 -4.71
CA ARG A 25 -7.00 2.06 -4.93
C ARG A 25 -7.91 1.80 -3.73
N LEU A 26 -7.82 0.63 -3.13
CA LEU A 26 -8.54 0.27 -1.91
C LEU A 26 -8.22 1.25 -0.78
N PHE A 27 -6.95 1.62 -0.62
CA PHE A 27 -6.53 2.58 0.40
C PHE A 27 -7.07 4.00 0.13
N VAL A 28 -7.02 4.46 -1.12
CA VAL A 28 -7.58 5.77 -1.50
C VAL A 28 -9.08 5.84 -1.28
N LEU A 29 -9.81 4.76 -1.59
CA LEU A 29 -11.27 4.68 -1.48
C LEU A 29 -11.76 4.15 -0.13
N LEU A 30 -10.89 4.07 0.88
CA LEU A 30 -11.20 3.37 2.13
C LEU A 30 -12.43 3.96 2.83
N LYS A 31 -12.54 5.30 2.82
CA LYS A 31 -13.67 6.01 3.43
C LYS A 31 -14.96 5.80 2.66
N GLU A 32 -14.93 5.92 1.33
CA GLU A 32 -16.09 5.67 0.47
C GLU A 32 -16.58 4.23 0.58
N ILE A 33 -15.65 3.28 0.78
CA ILE A 33 -15.98 1.86 1.01
C ILE A 33 -16.62 1.65 2.38
N GLN A 34 -16.14 2.34 3.43
CA GLN A 34 -16.79 2.32 4.75
C GLN A 34 -18.22 2.85 4.66
N GLU A 35 -18.42 4.04 4.08
CA GLU A 35 -19.75 4.63 3.85
C GLU A 35 -20.67 3.71 3.04
N PHE A 36 -20.12 3.06 2.01
CA PHE A 36 -20.86 2.08 1.21
C PHE A 36 -21.32 0.89 2.06
N PHE A 37 -20.45 0.32 2.89
CA PHE A 37 -20.81 -0.82 3.75
C PHE A 37 -21.78 -0.45 4.87
N GLU A 38 -21.72 0.77 5.40
CA GLU A 38 -22.71 1.29 6.35
C GLU A 38 -24.11 1.39 5.75
N SER A 39 -24.20 1.78 4.47
CA SER A 39 -25.48 1.92 3.76
C SER A 39 -26.09 0.58 3.31
N ASP A 40 -25.29 -0.49 3.22
CA ASP A 40 -25.75 -1.80 2.77
C ASP A 40 -26.35 -2.63 3.93
N ARG A 41 -27.51 -3.25 3.68
CA ARG A 41 -28.22 -4.05 4.70
C ARG A 41 -27.74 -5.50 4.80
N LYS A 42 -26.82 -5.93 3.94
CA LYS A 42 -26.29 -7.31 3.94
C LYS A 42 -25.42 -7.56 5.15
N GLN A 43 -25.55 -8.75 5.74
CA GLN A 43 -24.72 -9.17 6.88
C GLN A 43 -23.22 -9.13 6.54
N LYS A 44 -22.83 -9.57 5.33
CA LYS A 44 -21.43 -9.51 4.87
C LYS A 44 -20.84 -8.10 4.93
N SER A 45 -21.63 -7.08 4.61
CA SER A 45 -21.16 -5.69 4.61
C SER A 45 -20.88 -5.22 6.04
N LYS A 46 -21.68 -5.67 7.02
CA LYS A 46 -21.40 -5.46 8.44
C LYS A 46 -20.11 -6.16 8.90
N ASP A 47 -19.93 -7.42 8.49
CA ASP A 47 -18.74 -8.20 8.84
C ASP A 47 -17.46 -7.53 8.29
N TYR A 48 -17.50 -6.99 7.06
CA TYR A 48 -16.38 -6.24 6.50
C TYR A 48 -16.16 -4.89 7.17
N LEU A 49 -17.23 -4.18 7.52
CA LEU A 49 -17.13 -2.90 8.21
C LEU A 49 -16.49 -3.07 9.60
N GLU A 50 -16.80 -4.14 10.33
CA GLU A 50 -16.18 -4.45 11.62
C GLU A 50 -14.65 -4.60 11.49
N VAL A 51 -14.19 -5.29 10.46
CA VAL A 51 -12.76 -5.47 10.18
C VAL A 51 -12.08 -4.15 9.79
N ILE A 52 -12.68 -3.41 8.87
CA ILE A 52 -12.07 -2.20 8.29
C ILE A 52 -12.12 -1.01 9.26
N SER A 53 -13.06 -1.00 10.22
CA SER A 53 -13.19 0.04 11.23
C SER A 53 -12.27 -0.15 12.43
N HIS A 54 -11.53 -1.26 12.51
CA HIS A 54 -10.54 -1.46 13.55
C HIS A 54 -9.40 -0.43 13.40
N ASP A 55 -9.00 0.23 14.48
CA ASP A 55 -8.00 1.32 14.49
C ASP A 55 -6.67 0.92 13.85
N GLU A 56 -6.38 -0.39 13.84
CA GLU A 56 -5.16 -0.94 13.29
C GLU A 56 -5.22 -1.22 11.78
N TRP A 57 -6.40 -1.33 11.18
CA TRP A 57 -6.54 -1.78 9.80
C TRP A 57 -5.92 -0.80 8.80
N GLU A 58 -6.21 0.49 8.94
CA GLU A 58 -5.71 1.54 8.05
C GLU A 58 -4.17 1.62 8.05
N PRO A 59 -3.49 1.67 9.21
CA PRO A 59 -2.05 1.44 9.35
C PRO A 59 -1.47 0.25 8.57
N HIS A 60 -2.06 -0.93 8.78
CA HIS A 60 -1.58 -2.17 8.17
C HIS A 60 -1.75 -2.13 6.65
N LEU A 61 -2.90 -1.66 6.18
CA LEU A 61 -3.18 -1.50 4.76
C LEU A 61 -2.21 -0.50 4.12
N ALA A 62 -1.96 0.63 4.77
CA ALA A 62 -1.03 1.63 4.28
C ALA A 62 0.39 1.04 4.13
N ASN A 63 0.88 0.34 5.16
CA ASN A 63 2.19 -0.34 5.09
C ASN A 63 2.26 -1.34 3.93
N LEU A 64 1.21 -2.15 3.75
CA LEU A 64 1.10 -3.11 2.67
C LEU A 64 1.15 -2.43 1.30
N VAL A 65 0.42 -1.32 1.12
CA VAL A 65 0.45 -0.50 -0.09
C VAL A 65 1.87 -0.02 -0.39
N GLY A 66 2.59 0.51 0.60
CA GLY A 66 3.96 0.97 0.43
C GLY A 66 4.94 -0.14 0.01
N ILE A 67 4.76 -1.37 0.53
CA ILE A 67 5.55 -2.54 0.11
C ILE A 67 5.26 -2.87 -1.36
N PHE A 68 3.99 -2.95 -1.74
CA PHE A 68 3.59 -3.28 -3.10
C PHE A 68 3.99 -2.20 -4.11
N GLN A 69 3.95 -0.92 -3.76
CA GLN A 69 4.43 0.17 -4.61
C GLN A 69 5.92 0.00 -4.95
N ARG A 70 6.75 -0.39 -3.98
CA ARG A 70 8.20 -0.61 -4.20
C ARG A 70 8.47 -1.86 -5.04
N ILE A 71 7.74 -2.94 -4.80
CA ILE A 71 7.83 -4.15 -5.63
C ILE A 71 7.38 -3.85 -7.06
N ASN A 72 6.32 -3.07 -7.23
CA ASN A 72 5.82 -2.66 -8.53
C ASN A 72 6.81 -1.76 -9.27
N ALA A 73 7.41 -0.80 -8.59
CA ALA A 73 8.45 0.06 -9.15
C ALA A 73 9.68 -0.74 -9.59
N LEU A 74 10.13 -1.70 -8.76
CA LEU A 74 11.18 -2.63 -9.15
C LEU A 74 10.77 -3.41 -10.41
N ASN A 75 9.61 -4.05 -10.40
CA ASN A 75 9.13 -4.86 -11.53
C ASN A 75 9.05 -4.05 -12.83
N GLN A 76 8.52 -2.82 -12.79
CA GLN A 76 8.51 -1.91 -13.94
C GLN A 76 9.93 -1.58 -14.41
N SER A 77 10.85 -1.31 -13.49
CA SER A 77 12.24 -1.02 -13.83
C SER A 77 12.99 -2.21 -14.47
N LEU A 78 12.49 -3.44 -14.28
CA LEU A 78 13.05 -4.67 -14.82
C LEU A 78 12.46 -5.03 -16.20
N GLN A 79 11.28 -4.52 -16.57
CA GLN A 79 10.61 -4.81 -17.84
C GLN A 79 11.21 -4.07 -19.05
N GLY A 80 12.27 -3.27 -18.87
CA GLY A 80 12.92 -2.53 -19.96
C GLY A 80 13.65 -3.45 -20.95
N ARG A 81 13.61 -3.11 -22.25
CA ARG A 81 14.23 -3.88 -23.37
C ARG A 81 15.76 -4.05 -23.31
N GLN A 82 16.43 -3.52 -22.29
CA GLN A 82 17.91 -3.50 -22.18
C GLN A 82 18.42 -3.87 -20.78
N ALA A 83 17.58 -4.41 -19.88
CA ALA A 83 18.05 -4.82 -18.56
C ALA A 83 18.99 -6.03 -18.66
N THR A 84 20.26 -5.86 -18.29
CA THR A 84 21.22 -6.97 -18.20
C THR A 84 21.05 -7.72 -16.89
N ILE A 85 21.55 -8.96 -16.81
CA ILE A 85 21.55 -9.74 -15.56
C ILE A 85 22.24 -8.98 -14.43
N ILE A 86 23.29 -8.21 -14.74
CA ILE A 86 24.00 -7.38 -13.76
C ILE A 86 23.06 -6.28 -13.23
N ASP A 87 22.35 -5.57 -14.11
CA ASP A 87 21.37 -4.54 -13.71
C ASP A 87 20.26 -5.11 -12.83
N VAL A 88 19.77 -6.31 -13.15
CA VAL A 88 18.75 -7.00 -12.35
C VAL A 88 19.30 -7.32 -10.96
N MET A 89 20.50 -7.89 -10.86
CA MET A 89 21.12 -8.22 -9.58
C MET A 89 21.35 -6.98 -8.72
N ASP A 90 21.82 -5.89 -9.31
CA ASP A 90 22.08 -4.65 -8.58
C ASP A 90 20.77 -4.02 -8.08
N LYS A 91 19.71 -4.02 -8.90
CA LYS A 91 18.38 -3.54 -8.48
C LYS A 91 17.78 -4.41 -7.36
N LEU A 92 17.95 -5.73 -7.42
CA LEU A 92 17.50 -6.64 -6.36
C LEU A 92 18.27 -6.43 -5.06
N ARG A 93 19.61 -6.31 -5.13
CA ARG A 93 20.46 -6.01 -3.97
C ARG A 93 20.08 -4.68 -3.34
N ALA A 94 19.86 -3.64 -4.16
CA ALA A 94 19.41 -2.34 -3.69
C ALA A 94 18.04 -2.42 -2.99
N LEU A 95 17.10 -3.23 -3.49
CA LEU A 95 15.82 -3.46 -2.82
C LEU A 95 16.02 -4.14 -1.45
N LEU A 96 16.82 -5.20 -1.39
CA LEU A 96 17.11 -5.91 -0.14
C LEU A 96 17.76 -5.01 0.91
N LEU A 97 18.75 -4.20 0.51
CA LEU A 97 19.38 -3.21 1.38
C LEU A 97 18.37 -2.20 1.92
N LYS A 98 17.47 -1.70 1.08
CA LYS A 98 16.40 -0.78 1.51
C LYS A 98 15.40 -1.43 2.47
N ILE A 99 15.12 -2.73 2.33
CA ILE A 99 14.26 -3.47 3.27
C ILE A 99 14.96 -3.61 4.62
N ASN A 100 16.23 -4.02 4.63
CA ASN A 100 17.00 -4.17 5.87
C ASN A 100 17.13 -2.82 6.61
N LEU A 101 17.46 -1.75 5.89
CA LEU A 101 17.51 -0.40 6.48
C LEU A 101 16.17 0.02 7.09
N ARG A 102 15.03 -0.37 6.50
CA ARG A 102 13.72 -0.11 7.10
C ARG A 102 13.50 -0.92 8.38
N ILE A 103 13.91 -2.19 8.40
CA ILE A 103 13.83 -3.03 9.59
C ILE A 103 14.67 -2.42 10.71
N ASP A 104 15.92 -2.03 10.41
CA ASP A 104 16.82 -1.40 11.38
C ASP A 104 16.22 -0.10 11.93
N HIS A 105 15.70 0.77 11.06
CA HIS A 105 15.03 2.00 11.49
C HIS A 105 13.78 1.76 12.34
N ILE A 106 12.98 0.73 12.04
CA ILE A 106 11.83 0.35 12.87
C ILE A 106 12.30 -0.10 14.25
N ASN A 107 13.36 -0.91 14.32
CA ASN A 107 13.97 -1.34 15.59
C ASN A 107 14.50 -0.15 16.40
N ASP A 108 15.01 0.89 15.73
CA ASP A 108 15.48 2.14 16.34
C ASP A 108 14.34 3.12 16.68
N GLY A 109 13.07 2.76 16.42
CA GLY A 109 11.91 3.63 16.65
C GLY A 109 11.82 4.83 15.70
N ASN A 110 12.55 4.80 14.58
CA ASN A 110 12.57 5.85 13.57
C ASN A 110 11.63 5.54 12.40
N PHE A 111 10.48 6.21 12.37
CA PHE A 111 9.46 6.03 11.34
C PHE A 111 9.53 7.05 10.19
N ALA A 112 10.56 7.90 10.16
CA ALA A 112 10.68 8.98 9.16
C ALA A 112 10.77 8.47 7.70
N MET A 113 11.28 7.24 7.50
CA MET A 113 11.42 6.59 6.19
C MET A 113 10.09 6.15 5.56
N PHE A 114 8.99 6.25 6.30
CA PHE A 114 7.64 6.05 5.79
C PHE A 114 7.07 7.34 5.18
N GLU A 115 7.89 8.12 4.49
CA GLU A 115 7.49 9.39 3.86
C GLU A 115 6.39 9.18 2.78
N GLU A 116 6.36 8.00 2.15
CA GLU A 116 5.28 7.55 1.26
C GLU A 116 3.97 7.27 2.02
N LEU A 117 4.03 6.76 3.26
CA LEU A 117 2.86 6.70 4.15
C LEU A 117 2.45 8.08 4.62
N CYS A 118 3.39 9.00 4.87
CA CYS A 118 3.06 10.40 5.16
C CYS A 118 2.34 11.07 3.99
N GLN A 119 2.71 10.79 2.75
CA GLN A 119 2.05 11.36 1.57
C GLN A 119 0.65 10.74 1.35
N LEU A 120 0.51 9.43 1.52
CA LEU A 120 -0.78 8.73 1.46
C LEU A 120 -1.72 9.10 2.62
N ALA A 121 -1.21 9.17 3.85
CA ALA A 121 -1.95 9.60 5.06
C ALA A 121 -2.20 11.12 5.12
N ARG A 122 -1.50 11.93 4.31
CA ARG A 122 -1.85 13.34 4.11
C ARG A 122 -2.97 13.51 3.08
N ALA A 123 -3.08 12.60 2.11
CA ALA A 123 -4.20 12.54 1.18
C ALA A 123 -5.50 12.06 1.86
N THR A 124 -5.38 11.22 2.88
CA THR A 124 -6.50 10.71 3.69
C THR A 124 -6.14 10.81 5.16
N SER A 125 -6.83 11.68 5.91
CA SER A 125 -6.65 12.16 7.30
C SER A 125 -6.25 11.15 8.42
N ALA A 126 -5.27 10.29 8.19
CA ALA A 126 -4.85 9.23 9.09
C ALA A 126 -3.69 9.69 9.99
N ASN A 127 -3.68 9.24 11.24
CA ASN A 127 -2.67 9.64 12.21
C ASN A 127 -1.40 8.79 12.09
N LEU A 128 -0.30 9.44 11.69
CA LEU A 128 1.03 8.85 11.53
C LEU A 128 1.59 8.11 12.77
N LYS A 129 1.16 8.48 13.98
CA LYS A 129 1.61 7.79 15.20
C LYS A 129 0.97 6.40 15.36
N SER A 130 -0.29 6.23 14.96
CA SER A 130 -0.96 4.92 14.97
C SER A 130 -0.28 3.97 13.97
N ILE A 131 0.08 4.50 12.81
CA ILE A 131 0.74 3.77 11.71
C ILE A 131 2.09 3.18 12.14
N ALA A 132 2.84 3.92 12.94
CA ALA A 132 4.16 3.55 13.43
C ALA A 132 4.14 2.47 14.52
N THR A 133 3.16 2.50 15.43
CA THR A 133 3.10 1.58 16.59
C THR A 133 2.70 0.16 16.19
N LEU A 134 2.04 -0.01 15.05
CA LEU A 134 1.47 -1.29 14.57
C LEU A 134 2.32 -1.99 13.52
N ALA A 135 3.50 -1.46 13.21
CA ALA A 135 4.49 -2.11 12.36
C ALA A 135 5.40 -3.09 13.14
N ILE A 136 5.05 -3.41 14.39
CA ILE A 136 5.67 -4.41 15.27
C ILE A 136 4.91 -5.73 15.15
#